data_AF-A0AAV0WQA4-F1
#
_entry.id   AF-A0AAV0WQA4-F1
#
_cell.length_a   1.000
_cell.length_b   1.000
_cell.length_c   1.000
_cell.angle_alpha   90.00
_cell.angle_beta   90.00
_cell.angle_gamma   90.00
#
_symmetry.space_group_name_H-M   'P 1'
#
loop_
_entity.id
_entity.type
_entity.pdbx_description
1 polymer ?
#
loop_
_entity_poly.entity_id
_entity_poly.type
_entity_poly.pdbx_seq_one_letter_code
_entity_poly.pdbx_strand_id
1 'polypeptide(L)'
;MSKCLTKHSCEICLEYAKTQKNLDPSFLLCFFKAYENAEKSTFGNLNMPHENFYNYVYSLESEFINSFPILSVEKGIGDKLKMRMLNIDYEHPCPNFDKDYLLNFFLRFRIYASIKFLNRHLVSEKKIKNRKLAILQHL
;
A
#
# COMPACT_ATOMS: atom_id res chain seq x y z
N MET A 1 8.34 -2.83 -12.30
CA MET A 1 7.88 -3.98 -11.49
C MET A 1 9.03 -4.78 -10.85
N SER A 2 10.25 -4.23 -10.69
CA SER A 2 11.45 -5.04 -10.36
C SER A 2 12.24 -4.65 -9.09
N LYS A 3 11.78 -3.70 -8.27
CA LYS A 3 12.62 -3.21 -7.14
C LYS A 3 12.82 -4.24 -6.02
N CYS A 4 11.86 -5.14 -5.78
CA CYS A 4 12.04 -6.21 -4.79
C CYS A 4 12.78 -7.41 -5.39
N LEU A 5 12.51 -7.76 -6.65
CA LEU A 5 13.22 -8.84 -7.36
C LEU A 5 14.71 -8.55 -7.56
N THR A 6 15.08 -7.28 -7.70
CA THR A 6 16.49 -6.84 -7.74
C THR A 6 17.18 -6.88 -6.38
N LYS A 7 16.42 -6.94 -5.27
CA LYS A 7 16.96 -7.09 -3.92
C LYS A 7 17.15 -8.56 -3.56
N HIS A 8 16.13 -9.37 -3.81
CA HIS A 8 16.19 -10.80 -3.62
C HIS A 8 15.22 -11.49 -4.58
N SER A 9 15.72 -12.50 -5.29
CA SER A 9 14.92 -13.38 -6.12
C SER A 9 15.48 -14.79 -5.98
N CYS A 10 14.69 -15.67 -5.37
CA CYS A 10 14.95 -17.10 -5.30
C CYS A 10 13.67 -17.85 -5.66
N GLU A 11 13.80 -19.14 -5.96
CA GLU A 11 12.67 -20.00 -6.32
C GLU A 11 11.58 -20.00 -5.24
N ILE A 12 11.95 -20.09 -3.96
CA ILE A 12 11.01 -20.04 -2.82
C ILE A 12 10.15 -18.76 -2.86
N CYS A 13 10.76 -17.60 -3.11
CA CYS A 13 10.03 -16.33 -3.22
C CYS A 13 9.12 -16.28 -4.46
N LEU A 14 9.57 -16.85 -5.59
CA LEU A 14 8.78 -16.90 -6.82
C LEU A 14 7.58 -17.83 -6.67
N GLU A 15 7.75 -18.99 -6.08
CA GLU A 15 6.66 -19.93 -5.78
C GLU A 15 5.68 -19.34 -4.77
N TYR A 16 6.18 -18.74 -3.69
CA TYR A 16 5.35 -18.06 -2.71
C TYR A 16 4.50 -16.95 -3.35
N ALA A 17 5.08 -16.16 -4.26
CA ALA A 17 4.38 -15.09 -4.99
C ALA A 17 3.37 -15.62 -6.04
N LYS A 18 3.55 -16.86 -6.51
CA LYS A 18 2.62 -17.54 -7.43
C LYS A 18 1.52 -18.30 -6.69
N THR A 19 1.66 -18.51 -5.39
CA THR A 19 0.70 -19.27 -4.58
C THR A 19 -0.55 -18.41 -4.39
N GLN A 20 -1.60 -18.73 -5.15
CA GLN A 20 -2.88 -18.03 -5.09
C GLN A 20 -3.89 -18.85 -4.26
N LYS A 21 -4.69 -18.15 -3.44
CA LYS A 21 -5.94 -18.71 -2.90
C LYS A 21 -7.11 -18.36 -3.82
N ASN A 22 -8.08 -19.26 -3.89
CA ASN A 22 -9.42 -18.94 -4.39
C ASN A 22 -10.14 -18.14 -3.30
N LEU A 23 -10.18 -16.82 -3.43
CA LEU A 23 -11.09 -16.00 -2.67
C LEU A 23 -12.48 -16.06 -3.29
N ASP A 24 -13.52 -15.97 -2.47
CA ASP A 24 -14.88 -15.83 -2.98
C ASP A 24 -14.96 -14.53 -3.81
N PRO A 25 -15.19 -14.64 -5.13
CA PRO A 25 -15.17 -13.49 -6.03
C PRO A 25 -16.23 -12.43 -5.68
N SER A 26 -17.29 -12.83 -4.98
CA SER A 26 -18.39 -11.95 -4.56
C SER A 26 -17.94 -10.80 -3.65
N PHE A 27 -16.84 -11.01 -2.90
CA PHE A 27 -16.28 -10.01 -1.98
C PHE A 27 -15.21 -9.13 -2.62
N LEU A 28 -14.86 -9.39 -3.88
CA LEU A 28 -13.80 -8.70 -4.58
C LEU A 28 -14.38 -7.62 -5.49
N LEU A 29 -14.11 -6.35 -5.18
CA LEU A 29 -14.42 -5.21 -6.07
C LEU A 29 -13.88 -5.41 -7.50
N CYS A 30 -12.77 -6.15 -7.63
CA CYS A 30 -12.19 -6.51 -8.91
C CYS A 30 -12.98 -7.55 -9.71
N PHE A 31 -13.92 -8.27 -9.11
CA PHE A 31 -14.85 -9.15 -9.81
C PHE A 31 -15.87 -8.36 -10.64
N PHE A 32 -16.24 -7.15 -10.20
CA PHE A 32 -17.17 -6.27 -10.92
C PHE A 32 -16.49 -5.39 -11.97
N LYS A 33 -15.26 -5.72 -12.39
CA LYS A 33 -14.56 -4.95 -13.44
C LYS A 33 -15.28 -5.10 -14.77
N ALA A 34 -15.44 -3.97 -15.48
CA ALA A 34 -16.04 -3.94 -16.81
C ALA A 34 -15.15 -4.55 -17.92
N TYR A 35 -13.88 -4.85 -17.64
CA TYR A 35 -12.90 -5.30 -18.63
C TYR A 35 -12.26 -6.63 -18.21
N GLU A 36 -12.49 -7.67 -19.02
CA GLU A 36 -11.86 -8.99 -18.89
C GLU A 36 -10.52 -9.01 -19.65
N ASN A 37 -9.50 -9.68 -19.09
CA ASN A 37 -8.31 -10.04 -19.85
C ASN A 37 -8.56 -11.34 -20.64
N ALA A 38 -7.64 -11.73 -21.52
CA ALA A 38 -7.78 -12.96 -22.34
C ALA A 38 -8.02 -14.23 -21.50
N GLU A 39 -7.50 -14.25 -20.27
CA GLU A 39 -7.62 -15.36 -19.32
C GLU A 39 -8.84 -15.25 -18.39
N LYS A 40 -9.64 -14.17 -18.50
CA LYS A 40 -10.81 -13.87 -17.65
C LYS A 40 -10.54 -13.97 -16.14
N SER A 41 -9.32 -13.65 -15.74
CA SER A 41 -8.90 -13.70 -14.34
C SER A 41 -9.54 -12.53 -13.57
N THR A 42 -10.02 -12.80 -12.35
CA THR A 42 -10.58 -11.79 -11.43
C THR A 42 -9.58 -10.66 -11.12
N PHE A 43 -8.29 -10.95 -11.25
CA PHE A 43 -7.20 -10.00 -10.98
C PHE A 43 -6.57 -9.42 -12.26
N GLY A 44 -7.08 -9.78 -13.44
CA GLY A 44 -6.44 -9.46 -14.72
C GLY A 44 -5.05 -10.10 -14.80
N ASN A 45 -4.03 -9.32 -15.17
CA ASN A 45 -2.64 -9.80 -15.26
C ASN A 45 -1.88 -9.69 -13.92
N LEU A 46 -2.57 -9.48 -12.80
CA LEU A 46 -1.97 -9.37 -11.47
C LEU A 46 -2.12 -10.68 -10.70
N ASN A 47 -1.11 -11.00 -9.88
CA ASN A 47 -1.19 -12.12 -8.97
C ASN A 47 -1.87 -11.71 -7.66
N MET A 48 -2.75 -12.57 -7.17
CA MET A 48 -3.23 -12.48 -5.80
C MET A 48 -2.08 -12.80 -4.83
N PRO A 49 -1.79 -11.95 -3.83
CA PRO A 49 -0.78 -12.27 -2.84
C PRO A 49 -1.21 -13.43 -1.95
N HIS A 50 -0.21 -14.15 -1.40
CA HIS A 50 -0.42 -15.16 -0.37
C HIS A 50 -1.08 -14.54 0.89
N GLU A 51 -1.94 -15.30 1.57
CA GLU A 51 -2.72 -14.84 2.73
C GLU A 51 -1.83 -14.26 3.85
N ASN A 52 -0.76 -14.97 4.24
CA ASN A 52 0.17 -14.45 5.25
C ASN A 52 0.74 -13.07 4.89
N PHE A 53 1.06 -12.84 3.61
CA PHE A 53 1.53 -11.53 3.16
C PHE A 53 0.43 -10.48 3.19
N TYR A 54 -0.80 -10.84 2.76
CA TYR A 54 -1.96 -9.97 2.86
C TYR A 54 -2.24 -9.55 4.31
N ASN A 55 -2.31 -10.51 5.24
CA ASN A 55 -2.55 -10.27 6.66
C ASN A 55 -1.46 -9.38 7.28
N TYR A 56 -0.20 -9.60 6.90
CA TYR A 56 0.89 -8.74 7.32
C TYR A 56 0.71 -7.29 6.86
N VAL A 57 0.44 -7.07 5.56
CA VAL A 57 0.20 -5.73 5.02
C VAL A 57 -1.03 -5.07 5.65
N TYR A 58 -2.08 -5.84 5.92
CA TYR A 58 -3.27 -5.35 6.63
C TYR A 58 -2.94 -4.87 8.04
N SER A 59 -2.15 -5.63 8.80
CA SER A 59 -1.69 -5.23 10.15
C SER A 59 -0.80 -3.97 10.10
N LEU A 60 0.11 -3.88 9.12
CA LEU A 60 0.92 -2.69 8.90
C LEU A 60 0.04 -1.45 8.60
N GLU A 61 -0.98 -1.61 7.77
CA GLU A 61 -1.92 -0.53 7.43
C GLU A 61 -2.76 -0.10 8.64
N SER A 62 -3.24 -1.04 9.44
CA SER A 62 -3.96 -0.76 10.69
C SER A 62 -3.10 0.08 11.64
N GLU A 63 -1.86 -0.34 11.89
CA GLU A 63 -0.92 0.40 12.73
C GLU A 63 -0.60 1.79 12.14
N PHE A 64 -0.44 1.88 10.82
CA PHE A 64 -0.20 3.16 10.14
C PHE A 64 -1.37 4.13 10.35
N ILE A 65 -2.61 3.68 10.17
CA ILE A 65 -3.82 4.52 10.31
C ILE A 65 -3.93 5.06 11.75
N ASN A 66 -3.64 4.23 12.75
CA ASN A 66 -3.72 4.64 14.15
C ASN A 66 -2.59 5.60 14.55
N SER A 67 -1.36 5.35 14.08
CA SER A 67 -0.17 6.08 14.53
C SER A 67 0.16 7.32 13.68
N PHE A 68 -0.10 7.32 12.38
CA PHE A 68 0.30 8.41 11.48
C PHE A 68 -0.29 9.78 11.84
N PRO A 69 -1.60 9.93 12.16
CA PRO A 69 -2.17 11.22 12.50
C PRO A 69 -1.46 11.88 13.69
N ILE A 70 -1.12 11.08 14.71
CA ILE A 70 -0.48 11.52 15.95
C ILE A 70 0.98 11.91 15.70
N LEU A 71 1.70 11.09 14.94
CA LEU A 71 3.15 11.27 14.72
C LEU A 71 3.48 12.21 13.55
N SER A 72 2.49 12.61 12.74
CA SER A 72 2.68 13.33 11.48
C SER A 72 3.46 14.64 11.58
N VAL A 73 3.36 15.31 12.73
CA VAL A 73 4.02 16.59 13.01
C VAL A 73 5.41 16.44 13.62
N GLU A 74 5.80 15.21 13.98
CA GLU A 74 7.03 14.97 14.71
C GLU A 74 8.24 14.79 13.78
N LYS A 75 9.40 15.28 14.24
CA LYS A 75 10.69 14.98 13.58
C LYS A 75 10.97 13.48 13.68
N GLY A 76 11.44 12.89 12.58
CA GLY A 76 11.80 11.47 12.52
C GLY A 76 10.59 10.52 12.46
N ILE A 77 9.47 10.96 11.89
CA ILE A 77 8.23 10.16 11.77
C ILE A 77 8.47 8.75 11.20
N GLY A 78 9.35 8.60 10.20
CA GLY A 78 9.64 7.31 9.57
C GLY A 78 10.18 6.29 10.58
N ASP A 79 11.13 6.71 11.42
CA ASP A 79 11.73 5.84 12.44
C ASP A 79 10.72 5.53 13.55
N LYS A 80 9.91 6.51 13.96
CA LYS A 80 8.87 6.31 14.99
C LYS A 80 7.80 5.33 14.55
N LEU A 81 7.32 5.45 13.30
CA LEU A 81 6.37 4.49 12.72
C LEU A 81 7.03 3.11 12.56
N LYS A 82 8.29 3.06 12.12
CA LYS A 82 9.03 1.80 12.03
C LYS A 82 9.06 1.08 13.38
N MET A 83 9.41 1.78 14.46
CA MET A 83 9.45 1.21 15.81
C MET A 83 8.10 0.62 16.26
N ARG A 84 6.98 1.24 15.86
CA ARG A 84 5.63 0.69 16.15
C ARG A 84 5.35 -0.61 15.39
N MET A 85 5.89 -0.74 14.19
CA MET A 85 5.58 -1.84 13.27
C MET A 85 6.58 -3.01 13.34
N LEU A 86 7.74 -2.85 14.00
CA LEU A 86 8.77 -3.90 14.08
C LEU A 86 8.24 -5.20 14.70
N ASN A 87 7.31 -5.10 15.66
CA ASN A 87 6.74 -6.23 16.38
C ASN A 87 5.59 -6.91 15.64
N ILE A 88 5.24 -6.45 14.43
CA ILE A 88 4.20 -7.11 13.64
C ILE A 88 4.82 -8.35 13.01
N ASP A 89 4.33 -9.51 13.43
CA ASP A 89 4.83 -10.80 13.00
C ASP A 89 4.61 -11.01 11.50
N TYR A 90 5.66 -11.54 10.86
CA TYR A 90 5.62 -11.94 9.47
C TYR A 90 6.66 -13.00 9.22
N GLU A 91 6.20 -14.18 8.86
CA GLU A 91 7.03 -15.31 8.47
C GLU A 91 6.93 -15.50 6.97
N HIS A 92 8.06 -15.28 6.29
CA HIS A 92 8.22 -15.63 4.89
C HIS A 92 8.98 -16.97 4.82
N PRO A 93 8.59 -17.93 3.97
CA PRO A 93 9.28 -19.22 3.86
C PRO A 93 10.73 -19.12 3.35
N CYS A 94 11.19 -17.93 2.98
CA CYS A 94 12.52 -17.71 2.47
C CYS A 94 13.35 -17.08 3.59
N PRO A 95 14.43 -17.74 4.05
CA PRO A 95 15.26 -17.23 5.13
C PRO A 95 16.01 -15.94 4.77
N ASN A 96 16.20 -15.68 3.47
CA ASN A 96 16.88 -14.50 2.95
C ASN A 96 15.89 -13.38 2.54
N PHE A 97 14.62 -13.51 2.91
CA PHE A 97 13.63 -12.48 2.61
C PHE A 97 13.90 -11.22 3.43
N ASP A 98 14.11 -10.10 2.74
CA ASP A 98 14.43 -8.82 3.37
C ASP A 98 13.15 -8.13 3.90
N LYS A 99 12.72 -8.55 5.10
CA LYS A 99 11.57 -7.96 5.81
C LYS A 99 11.77 -6.48 6.12
N ASP A 100 13.00 -6.08 6.45
CA ASP A 100 13.34 -4.71 6.76
C ASP A 100 13.17 -3.79 5.54
N TYR A 101 13.62 -4.24 4.36
CA TYR A 101 13.41 -3.53 3.12
C TYR A 101 11.93 -3.38 2.79
N LEU A 102 11.13 -4.45 2.96
CA LEU A 102 9.68 -4.40 2.76
C LEU A 102 9.03 -3.36 3.68
N LEU A 103 9.36 -3.38 4.98
CA LEU A 103 8.81 -2.44 5.96
C LEU A 103 9.19 -0.99 5.62
N ASN A 104 10.46 -0.74 5.31
CA ASN A 104 10.94 0.58 4.91
C ASN A 104 10.25 1.06 3.62
N PHE A 105 10.01 0.15 2.66
CA PHE A 105 9.31 0.46 1.43
C PHE A 105 7.84 0.83 1.71
N PHE A 106 7.14 0.02 2.51
CA PHE A 106 5.77 0.27 2.93
C PHE A 106 5.63 1.66 3.57
N LEU A 107 6.47 1.97 4.56
CA LEU A 107 6.45 3.26 5.25
C LEU A 107 6.65 4.45 4.30
N ARG A 108 7.67 4.38 3.43
CA ARG A 108 7.94 5.44 2.45
C ARG A 108 6.76 5.64 1.51
N PHE A 109 6.19 4.55 1.00
CA PHE A 109 5.04 4.59 0.12
C PHE A 109 3.81 5.19 0.80
N ARG A 110 3.49 4.74 2.02
CA ARG A 110 2.32 5.19 2.77
C ARG A 110 2.42 6.64 3.18
N ILE A 111 3.56 7.09 3.72
CA ILE A 111 3.78 8.50 4.06
C ILE A 111 3.59 9.38 2.80
N TYR A 112 4.20 8.99 1.69
CA TYR A 112 4.07 9.72 0.43
C TYR A 112 2.61 9.76 -0.06
N ALA A 113 1.91 8.62 -0.05
CA ALA A 113 0.53 8.53 -0.49
C ALA A 113 -0.40 9.39 0.39
N SER A 114 -0.24 9.34 1.71
CA SER A 114 -1.01 10.15 2.66
C SER A 114 -0.79 11.65 2.44
N ILE A 115 0.46 12.10 2.33
CA ILE A 115 0.78 13.50 2.06
C ILE A 115 0.21 13.93 0.69
N LYS A 116 0.38 13.10 -0.34
CA LYS A 116 -0.18 13.38 -1.68
C LYS A 116 -1.70 13.48 -1.65
N PHE A 117 -2.37 12.64 -0.86
CA PHE A 117 -3.82 12.67 -0.70
C PHE A 117 -4.28 13.93 0.04
N LEU A 118 -3.66 14.27 1.17
CA LEU A 118 -3.95 15.49 1.94
C LEU A 118 -3.73 16.76 1.10
N ASN A 119 -2.67 16.77 0.29
CA ASN A 119 -2.35 17.89 -0.60
C ASN A 119 -3.24 17.97 -1.84
N ARG A 120 -4.13 17.00 -2.08
CA ARG A 120 -4.99 16.99 -3.28
C ARG A 120 -5.83 18.27 -3.38
N HIS A 121 -6.36 18.75 -2.24
CA HIS A 121 -7.16 19.97 -2.17
C HIS A 121 -6.35 21.22 -2.52
N LEU A 122 -5.13 21.33 -1.98
CA LEU A 122 -4.21 22.44 -2.27
C LEU A 122 -3.77 22.50 -3.75
N VAL A 123 -3.68 21.34 -4.40
CA VAL A 123 -3.35 21.23 -5.83
C VAL A 123 -4.56 21.49 -6.72
N SER A 124 -5.76 21.06 -6.31
CA SER A 124 -7.01 21.36 -7.05
C SER A 124 -7.40 22.83 -6.98
N GLU A 125 -7.15 23.51 -5.86
CA GLU A 125 -7.41 24.95 -5.70
C GLU A 125 -6.57 25.81 -6.65
N LYS A 126 -5.31 25.42 -6.95
CA LYS A 126 -4.48 26.10 -7.95
C LYS A 126 -5.03 26.02 -9.37
N LYS A 127 -5.98 25.10 -9.66
CA LYS A 127 -6.67 25.00 -10.96
C LYS A 127 -7.98 25.78 -11.01
N ILE A 128 -8.45 26.36 -9.90
CA ILE A 128 -9.67 27.18 -9.89
C ILE A 128 -9.31 28.58 -10.42
N LYS A 129 -9.54 28.79 -11.72
CA LYS A 129 -9.34 30.05 -12.45
C LYS A 129 -10.09 31.28 -11.88
N ASN A 130 -10.89 31.14 -10.83
CA ASN A 130 -11.73 32.20 -10.29
C ASN A 130 -11.61 32.33 -8.77
N ARG A 131 -10.41 32.68 -8.29
CA ARG A 131 -10.13 32.94 -6.86
C ARG A 131 -11.09 33.96 -6.22
N LYS A 132 -11.62 34.92 -7.01
CA LYS A 132 -12.63 35.89 -6.58
C LYS A 132 -14.01 35.29 -6.30
N LEU A 133 -14.42 34.26 -7.04
CA LEU A 133 -15.72 33.60 -6.85
C LEU A 133 -15.74 32.74 -5.58
N ALA A 134 -14.61 32.09 -5.23
CA ALA A 134 -14.50 31.33 -3.99
C ALA A 134 -14.56 32.22 -2.73
N ILE A 135 -14.02 33.44 -2.79
CA ILE A 135 -14.09 34.39 -1.68
C ILE A 135 -15.52 34.92 -1.46
N LEU A 136 -16.29 35.10 -2.54
CA LEU A 136 -17.68 35.57 -2.47
C LEU A 136 -18.69 34.51 -2.04
N GLN A 137 -18.33 33.22 -2.07
CA GLN A 137 -19.20 32.13 -1.59
C GLN A 137 -19.11 31.92 -0.06
N HIS A 138 -18.18 32.59 0.59
CA HIS A 138 -17.94 32.52 2.04
C HIS A 138 -18.20 33.86 2.75
N LEU A 139 -18.84 34.81 2.06
CA LEU A 139 -19.47 36.02 2.61
C LEU A 139 -21.00 35.82 2.59
#